data_AF-A0A536JVA2-F1
#
_entry.id   AF-A0A536JVA2-F1
#
_cell.length_a   1.000
_cell.length_b   1.000
_cell.length_c   1.000
_cell.angle_alpha   90.00
_cell.angle_beta   90.00
_cell.angle_gamma   90.00
#
_symmetry.space_group_name_H-M   'P 1'
#
loop_
_entity.id
_entity.type
_entity.pdbx_description
1 polymer ?
#
loop_
_entity_poly.entity_id
_entity_poly.type
_entity_poly.pdbx_seq_one_letter_code
_entity_poly.pdbx_strand_id
1 'polypeptide(L)'
;MILVGSGEFTPAMDDLDREILDGVGKPRARVAIVPTASGLEDTPESWAELGKTHFAALGADVVPVMVLRRDDARERRWTEALGDVDWIYFSGGRPQHAINVLAGTPFWDEVVRRHRSGAVLAGASAGAMMLGEKSYAPDEFDAAGLPQRVSVRDGLGVLDGHFVVPHFDLLAQFPAERIQAWIAVWPEGLRGIGIDEDTAVVEGADGWRVYGRGRAVTMTSFDRQQVHPAGTRFDSIPIRI
;
A
#
# COMPACT_ATOMS: atom_id res chain seq x y z
N MET A 1 5.27 3.57 -8.57
CA MET A 1 4.45 3.17 -7.41
C MET A 1 4.99 1.87 -6.83
N ILE A 2 4.77 1.60 -5.53
CA ILE A 2 5.12 0.32 -4.89
C ILE A 2 3.91 -0.19 -4.08
N LEU A 3 3.51 -1.43 -4.31
CA LEU A 3 2.44 -2.11 -3.58
C LEU A 3 3.04 -3.28 -2.81
N VAL A 4 2.92 -3.29 -1.49
CA VAL A 4 3.53 -4.32 -0.63
C VAL A 4 2.43 -5.15 0.03
N GLY A 5 2.58 -6.48 -0.02
CA GLY A 5 1.65 -7.40 0.65
C GLY A 5 1.77 -7.29 2.17
N SER A 6 2.99 -7.40 2.70
CA SER A 6 3.37 -7.11 4.09
C SER A 6 4.90 -7.02 4.22
N GLY A 7 5.39 -6.78 5.44
CA GLY A 7 6.82 -6.79 5.75
C GLY A 7 7.48 -5.43 5.61
N GLU A 8 6.70 -4.34 5.57
CA GLU A 8 7.24 -2.99 5.55
C GLU A 8 8.12 -2.72 6.77
N PHE A 9 9.25 -2.05 6.53
CA PHE A 9 10.24 -1.69 7.57
C PHE A 9 10.86 -2.90 8.27
N THR A 10 10.90 -4.05 7.59
CA THR A 10 11.58 -5.26 8.04
C THR A 10 12.71 -5.63 7.07
N PRO A 11 13.64 -6.51 7.48
CA PRO A 11 14.70 -6.99 6.59
C PRO A 11 14.21 -7.65 5.29
N ALA A 12 12.94 -8.07 5.21
CA ALA A 12 12.37 -8.60 3.98
C ALA A 12 12.34 -7.57 2.84
N MET A 13 12.31 -6.28 3.16
CA MET A 13 12.24 -5.18 2.19
C MET A 13 13.57 -4.43 2.01
N ASP A 14 14.61 -4.73 2.79
CA ASP A 14 15.90 -3.99 2.77
C ASP A 14 16.49 -3.83 1.36
N ASP A 15 16.52 -4.91 0.59
CA ASP A 15 17.14 -4.91 -0.74
C ASP A 15 16.33 -4.09 -1.74
N LEU A 16 15.00 -4.22 -1.71
CA LEU A 16 14.11 -3.41 -2.52
C LEU A 16 14.23 -1.93 -2.14
N ASP A 17 14.11 -1.62 -0.85
CA ASP A 17 14.10 -0.24 -0.39
C ASP A 17 15.43 0.46 -0.69
N ARG A 18 16.56 -0.26 -0.58
CA ARG A 18 17.87 0.24 -1.01
C ARG A 18 17.93 0.49 -2.51
N GLU A 19 17.44 -0.44 -3.34
CA GLU A 19 17.39 -0.27 -4.80
C GLU A 19 16.57 0.98 -5.20
N ILE A 20 15.43 1.20 -4.54
CA ILE A 20 14.59 2.38 -4.78
C ILE A 20 15.28 3.66 -4.33
N LEU A 21 15.92 3.67 -3.16
CA LEU A 21 16.67 4.83 -2.66
C LEU A 21 17.84 5.20 -3.59
N ASP A 22 18.58 4.21 -4.08
CA ASP A 22 19.65 4.40 -5.06
C ASP A 22 19.08 4.99 -6.36
N GLY A 23 17.89 4.53 -6.78
CA GLY A 23 17.16 5.05 -7.94
C GLY A 23 16.67 6.49 -7.81
N VAL A 24 16.44 7.00 -6.59
CA VAL A 24 16.12 8.43 -6.36
C VAL A 24 17.30 9.33 -6.75
N GLY A 25 18.54 8.82 -6.72
CA GLY A 25 19.72 9.54 -7.21
C GLY A 25 20.13 10.74 -6.35
N LYS A 26 19.71 10.77 -5.08
CA LYS A 26 20.10 11.81 -4.11
C LYS A 26 21.00 11.22 -3.02
N PRO A 27 22.01 11.97 -2.52
CA PRO A 27 22.87 11.50 -1.43
C PRO A 27 22.11 11.15 -0.14
N ARG A 28 21.01 11.86 0.13
CA ARG A 28 20.05 11.56 1.20
C ARG A 28 18.65 11.82 0.66
N ALA A 29 17.96 10.77 0.24
CA ALA A 29 16.55 10.86 -0.13
C ALA A 29 15.70 11.18 1.11
N ARG A 30 14.59 11.89 0.92
CA ARG A 30 13.66 12.21 2.03
C ARG A 30 12.41 11.33 1.96
N VAL A 31 12.17 10.55 3.00
CA VAL A 31 11.07 9.58 3.06
C VAL A 31 10.04 10.03 4.10
N ALA A 32 8.80 10.24 3.68
CA ALA A 32 7.67 10.47 4.57
C ALA A 32 7.04 9.14 4.97
N ILE A 33 6.94 8.90 6.28
CA ILE A 33 6.23 7.73 6.83
C ILE A 33 4.87 8.20 7.33
N VAL A 34 3.81 7.63 6.77
CA VAL A 34 2.43 8.07 6.97
C VAL A 34 1.59 6.92 7.55
N PRO A 35 1.53 6.78 8.89
CA PRO A 35 0.86 5.65 9.54
C PRO A 35 -0.65 5.88 9.71
N THR A 36 -1.30 6.52 8.73
CA THR A 36 -2.72 6.88 8.85
C THR A 36 -3.60 5.65 9.07
N ALA A 37 -3.32 4.53 8.41
CA ALA A 37 -4.14 3.32 8.51
C ALA A 37 -4.21 2.76 9.93
N SER A 38 -3.14 2.90 10.74
CA SER A 38 -3.11 2.46 12.13
C SER A 38 -3.61 3.53 13.12
N GLY A 39 -4.20 4.64 12.66
CA GLY A 39 -4.65 5.74 13.53
C GLY A 39 -5.83 5.42 14.45
N LEU A 40 -6.44 4.23 14.35
CA LEU A 40 -7.44 3.71 15.29
C LEU A 40 -6.85 2.69 16.28
N GLU A 41 -5.56 2.42 16.18
CA GLU A 41 -4.80 1.52 17.04
C GLU A 41 -3.89 2.35 17.96
N ASP A 42 -3.29 1.71 18.96
CA ASP A 42 -2.28 2.34 19.84
C ASP A 42 -0.84 2.22 19.26
N THR A 43 -0.73 2.08 17.95
CA THR A 43 0.51 1.74 17.23
C THR A 43 1.04 2.76 16.19
N PRO A 44 0.40 3.91 15.87
CA PRO A 44 0.89 4.76 14.78
C PRO A 44 2.28 5.34 15.03
N GLU A 45 2.61 5.70 16.27
CA GLU A 45 3.98 6.13 16.64
C GLU A 45 4.99 5.00 16.47
N SER A 46 4.62 3.77 16.79
CA SER A 46 5.48 2.59 16.58
C SER A 46 5.77 2.38 15.10
N TRP A 47 4.77 2.51 14.23
CA TRP A 47 4.97 2.44 12.77
C TRP A 47 5.88 3.55 12.25
N ALA A 48 5.70 4.77 12.75
CA ALA A 48 6.57 5.90 12.39
C ALA A 48 8.02 5.66 12.82
N GLU A 49 8.26 5.15 14.03
CA GLU A 49 9.62 4.87 14.53
C GLU A 49 10.25 3.65 13.85
N LEU A 50 9.47 2.63 13.48
CA LEU A 50 9.95 1.50 12.66
C LEU A 50 10.42 2.00 11.29
N GLY A 51 9.57 2.74 10.56
CA GLY A 51 9.94 3.29 9.26
C GLY A 51 11.12 4.25 9.35
N LYS A 52 11.19 5.06 10.40
CA LYS A 52 12.34 5.94 10.67
C LYS A 52 13.63 5.17 10.90
N THR A 53 13.59 4.13 11.73
CA THR A 53 14.76 3.29 12.02
C THR A 53 15.25 2.62 10.74
N HIS A 54 14.33 2.02 9.99
CA HIS A 54 14.58 1.32 8.73
C HIS A 54 15.24 2.23 7.68
N PHE A 55 14.57 3.30 7.29
CA PHE A 55 15.06 4.18 6.23
C PHE A 55 16.30 4.99 6.65
N ALA A 56 16.46 5.33 7.94
CA ALA A 56 17.69 5.94 8.42
C ALA A 56 18.88 4.98 8.33
N ALA A 57 18.68 3.68 8.62
CA ALA A 57 19.72 2.66 8.46
C ALA A 57 20.14 2.48 6.98
N LEU A 58 19.23 2.77 6.04
CA LEU A 58 19.49 2.79 4.61
C LEU A 58 20.03 4.14 4.08
N GLY A 59 20.28 5.11 4.97
CA GLY A 59 20.92 6.39 4.62
C GLY A 59 19.96 7.52 4.21
N ALA A 60 18.64 7.33 4.35
CA ALA A 60 17.66 8.36 4.06
C ALA A 60 17.42 9.32 5.25
N ASP A 61 16.81 10.47 4.95
CA ASP A 61 16.19 11.35 5.94
C ASP A 61 14.72 11.01 6.07
N VAL A 62 14.22 10.86 7.29
CA VAL A 62 12.85 10.41 7.52
C VAL A 62 12.02 11.52 8.16
N VAL A 63 10.81 11.71 7.63
CA VAL A 63 9.81 12.66 8.10
C VAL A 63 8.57 11.86 8.56
N PRO A 64 8.36 11.72 9.88
CA PRO A 64 7.11 11.19 10.40
C PRO A 64 5.95 12.14 10.10
N VAL A 65 4.90 11.66 9.44
CA VAL A 65 3.73 12.44 9.06
C VAL A 65 2.50 11.86 9.74
N MET A 66 2.22 12.37 10.94
CA MET A 66 1.17 11.85 11.84
C MET A 66 -0.22 12.40 11.48
N VAL A 67 -0.63 12.21 10.23
CA VAL A 67 -2.01 12.45 9.78
C VAL A 67 -2.84 11.25 10.21
N LEU A 68 -3.45 11.30 11.39
CA LEU A 68 -4.18 10.16 11.98
C LEU A 68 -5.69 10.34 11.92
N ARG A 69 -6.14 11.59 11.86
CA ARG A 69 -7.55 12.01 11.79
C ARG A 69 -7.76 12.94 10.61
N ARG A 70 -9.03 13.05 10.19
CA ARG A 70 -9.41 13.88 9.04
C ARG A 70 -9.06 15.35 9.21
N ASP A 71 -9.07 15.87 10.44
CA ASP A 71 -8.68 17.25 10.71
C ASP A 71 -7.18 17.46 10.52
N ASP A 72 -6.34 16.49 10.92
CA ASP A 72 -4.90 16.52 10.67
C ASP A 72 -4.62 16.66 9.16
N ALA A 73 -5.35 15.91 8.33
CA ALA A 73 -5.21 15.95 6.86
C ALA A 73 -5.56 17.32 6.23
N ARG A 74 -6.10 18.27 7.01
CA ARG A 74 -6.37 19.66 6.61
C ARG A 74 -5.35 20.65 7.14
N GLU A 75 -4.47 20.23 8.03
CA GLU A 75 -3.46 21.10 8.61
C GLU A 75 -2.33 21.36 7.63
N ARG A 76 -2.03 22.64 7.42
CA ARG A 76 -1.02 23.08 6.43
C ARG A 76 0.36 22.47 6.68
N ARG A 77 0.74 22.25 7.95
CA ARG A 77 2.04 21.67 8.33
C ARG A 77 2.30 20.31 7.65
N TRP A 78 1.26 19.50 7.46
CA TRP A 78 1.43 18.18 6.84
C TRP A 78 1.54 18.26 5.32
N THR A 79 0.84 19.21 4.68
CA THR A 79 1.08 19.50 3.26
C THR A 79 2.48 20.07 3.03
N GLU A 80 2.96 20.95 3.91
CA GLU A 80 4.31 21.52 3.84
C GLU A 80 5.39 20.47 4.07
N ALA A 81 5.14 19.51 4.98
CA ALA A 81 6.06 18.40 5.25
C ALA A 81 6.32 17.50 4.02
N LEU A 82 5.38 17.45 3.06
CA LEU A 82 5.54 16.70 1.81
C LEU A 82 6.28 17.49 0.70
N GLY A 83 6.55 18.79 0.90
CA GLY A 83 6.98 19.69 -0.18
C GLY A 83 8.27 19.28 -0.91
N ASP A 84 9.16 18.55 -0.23
CA ASP A 84 10.47 18.11 -0.74
C ASP A 84 10.76 16.63 -0.43
N VAL A 85 9.72 15.80 -0.26
CA VAL A 85 9.87 14.35 -0.05
C VAL A 85 10.00 13.60 -1.36
N ASP A 86 10.90 12.63 -1.39
CA ASP A 86 11.19 11.78 -2.55
C ASP A 86 10.37 10.49 -2.54
N TRP A 87 9.91 10.09 -1.36
CA TRP A 87 9.12 8.89 -1.16
C TRP A 87 8.07 9.14 -0.07
N ILE A 88 6.81 8.83 -0.36
CA ILE A 88 5.70 8.78 0.60
C ILE A 88 5.31 7.31 0.82
N TYR A 89 5.43 6.82 2.05
CA TYR A 89 5.16 5.43 2.41
C TYR A 89 4.01 5.36 3.41
N PHE A 90 2.94 4.65 3.05
CA PHE A 90 1.82 4.35 3.93
C PHE A 90 1.95 2.94 4.52
N SER A 91 2.00 2.83 5.84
CA SER A 91 2.07 1.54 6.54
C SER A 91 0.69 0.85 6.61
N GLY A 92 0.68 -0.38 7.14
CA GLY A 92 -0.51 -1.16 7.41
C GLY A 92 -1.43 -0.61 8.51
N GLY A 93 -2.54 -1.32 8.72
CA GLY A 93 -3.60 -0.97 9.66
C GLY A 93 -4.98 -1.20 9.05
N ARG A 94 -5.88 -0.21 9.15
CA ARG A 94 -7.25 -0.29 8.62
C ARG A 94 -7.42 0.55 7.35
N PRO A 95 -7.66 -0.06 6.17
CA PRO A 95 -7.71 0.66 4.90
C PRO A 95 -8.83 1.69 4.86
N GLN A 96 -10.01 1.35 5.38
CA GLN A 96 -11.15 2.27 5.39
C GLN A 96 -10.92 3.51 6.26
N HIS A 97 -10.16 3.37 7.34
CA HIS A 97 -9.79 4.52 8.16
C HIS A 97 -8.89 5.48 7.38
N ALA A 98 -7.85 4.96 6.72
CA ALA A 98 -6.97 5.77 5.87
C ALA A 98 -7.75 6.48 4.74
N ILE A 99 -8.62 5.75 4.03
CA ILE A 99 -9.46 6.32 2.97
C ILE A 99 -10.33 7.47 3.52
N ASN A 100 -11.03 7.25 4.64
CA ASN A 100 -11.91 8.26 5.24
C ASN A 100 -11.16 9.50 5.75
N VAL A 101 -9.94 9.32 6.27
CA VAL A 101 -9.09 10.42 6.71
C VAL A 101 -8.60 11.24 5.52
N LEU A 102 -8.13 10.58 4.46
CA LEU A 102 -7.38 11.22 3.37
C LEU A 102 -8.26 11.73 2.23
N ALA A 103 -9.37 11.05 1.90
CA ALA A 103 -10.17 11.37 0.72
C ALA A 103 -10.67 12.82 0.71
N GLY A 104 -10.40 13.53 -0.40
CA GLY A 104 -10.83 14.92 -0.61
C GLY A 104 -10.22 15.91 0.39
N THR A 105 -8.97 15.66 0.82
CA THR A 105 -8.23 16.55 1.73
C THR A 105 -7.04 17.20 1.03
N PRO A 106 -6.61 18.40 1.46
CA PRO A 106 -5.42 19.05 0.91
C PRO A 106 -4.16 18.18 1.02
N PHE A 107 -4.05 17.39 2.09
CA PHE A 107 -2.95 16.44 2.25
C PHE A 107 -2.92 15.37 1.15
N TRP A 108 -4.07 14.77 0.85
CA TRP A 108 -4.13 13.78 -0.23
C TRP A 108 -3.87 14.39 -1.61
N ASP A 109 -4.40 15.59 -1.87
CA ASP A 109 -4.12 16.31 -3.12
C ASP A 109 -2.61 16.55 -3.29
N GLU A 110 -1.90 16.90 -2.21
CA GLU A 110 -0.45 17.05 -2.20
C GLU A 110 0.28 15.72 -2.42
N VAL A 111 -0.15 14.61 -1.79
CA VAL A 111 0.43 13.27 -2.03
C VAL A 111 0.35 12.92 -3.53
N VAL A 112 -0.82 13.08 -4.14
CA VAL A 112 -1.02 12.80 -5.57
C VAL A 112 -0.16 13.71 -6.43
N ARG A 113 -0.08 15.01 -6.09
CA ARG A 113 0.76 15.96 -6.81
C ARG A 113 2.24 15.60 -6.73
N ARG A 114 2.76 15.25 -5.54
CA ARG A 114 4.15 14.78 -5.33
C ARG A 114 4.43 13.54 -6.15
N HIS A 115 3.53 12.55 -6.10
CA HIS A 115 3.69 11.31 -6.86
C HIS A 115 3.76 11.56 -8.37
N ARG A 116 2.83 12.36 -8.92
CA ARG A 116 2.86 12.79 -10.33
C ARG A 116 4.11 13.60 -10.70
N SER A 117 4.75 14.24 -9.72
CA SER A 117 6.01 14.97 -9.92
C SER A 117 7.26 14.08 -9.80
N GLY A 118 7.09 12.76 -9.67
CA GLY A 118 8.18 11.78 -9.62
C GLY A 118 8.51 11.24 -8.23
N ALA A 119 7.80 11.65 -7.17
CA ALA A 119 7.99 11.03 -5.86
C ALA A 119 7.47 9.58 -5.87
N VAL A 120 8.19 8.68 -5.19
CA VAL A 120 7.74 7.31 -5.00
C VAL A 120 6.53 7.32 -4.08
N LEU A 121 5.45 6.66 -4.50
CA LEU A 121 4.28 6.38 -3.67
C LEU A 121 4.25 4.90 -3.36
N ALA A 122 4.31 4.56 -2.08
CA ALA A 122 4.26 3.20 -1.60
C ALA A 122 3.16 2.98 -0.56
N GLY A 123 2.59 1.79 -0.55
CA GLY A 123 1.67 1.36 0.48
C GLY A 123 1.87 -0.11 0.80
N ALA A 124 1.79 -0.46 2.08
CA ALA A 124 1.84 -1.84 2.56
C ALA A 124 0.51 -2.25 3.20
N SER A 125 0.05 -3.46 2.89
CA SER A 125 -1.22 -4.01 3.39
C SER A 125 -2.38 -3.01 3.16
N ALA A 126 -2.99 -2.47 4.22
CA ALA A 126 -3.99 -1.42 4.16
C ALA A 126 -3.57 -0.18 3.33
N GLY A 127 -2.30 0.22 3.42
CA GLY A 127 -1.71 1.28 2.62
C GLY A 127 -1.72 0.96 1.12
N ALA A 128 -1.54 -0.30 0.73
CA ALA A 128 -1.65 -0.74 -0.67
C ALA A 128 -3.12 -0.75 -1.12
N MET A 129 -4.01 -1.28 -0.27
CA MET A 129 -5.45 -1.39 -0.55
C MET A 129 -6.10 -0.03 -0.81
N MET A 130 -5.75 0.99 -0.03
CA MET A 130 -6.34 2.33 -0.20
C MET A 130 -5.98 2.99 -1.54
N LEU A 131 -4.92 2.55 -2.22
CA LEU A 131 -4.51 3.13 -3.50
C LEU A 131 -5.38 2.67 -4.67
N GLY A 132 -6.14 1.57 -4.51
CA GLY A 132 -7.07 1.06 -5.52
C GLY A 132 -8.21 2.02 -5.86
N GLU A 133 -8.86 1.78 -7.00
CA GLU A 133 -10.16 2.40 -7.33
C GLU A 133 -11.22 1.97 -6.33
N LYS A 134 -11.22 0.68 -6.00
CA LYS A 134 -12.01 0.09 -4.91
C LYS A 134 -11.08 -0.57 -3.91
N SER A 135 -11.60 -0.79 -2.72
CA SER A 135 -10.90 -1.49 -1.65
C SER A 135 -11.85 -2.46 -0.96
N TYR A 136 -11.33 -3.63 -0.58
CA TYR A 136 -12.02 -4.47 0.38
C TYR A 136 -12.01 -3.81 1.74
N ALA A 137 -13.18 -3.78 2.39
CA ALA A 137 -13.37 -3.24 3.71
C ALA A 137 -13.72 -4.39 4.66
N PRO A 138 -12.77 -4.81 5.53
CA PRO A 138 -13.06 -5.71 6.64
C PRO A 138 -14.05 -5.02 7.60
N ASP A 139 -15.31 -5.46 7.57
CA ASP A 139 -16.39 -4.91 8.39
C ASP A 139 -16.46 -5.57 9.76
N GLU A 140 -16.11 -6.86 9.83
CA GLU A 140 -16.13 -7.68 11.04
C GLU A 140 -14.89 -8.57 11.07
N PHE A 141 -14.35 -8.80 12.26
CA PHE A 141 -13.20 -9.65 12.52
C PHE A 141 -13.57 -10.78 13.49
N ASP A 142 -12.99 -11.95 13.32
CA ASP A 142 -13.15 -13.07 14.24
C ASP A 142 -12.25 -12.93 15.48
N ALA A 143 -12.32 -13.90 16.40
CA ALA A 143 -11.56 -13.88 17.65
C ALA A 143 -10.04 -13.95 17.46
N ALA A 144 -9.56 -14.38 16.29
CA ALA A 144 -8.14 -14.38 15.94
C ALA A 144 -7.70 -13.05 15.30
N GLY A 145 -8.60 -12.06 15.18
CA GLY A 145 -8.34 -10.78 14.54
C GLY A 145 -8.32 -10.87 13.01
N LEU A 146 -8.83 -11.96 12.42
CA LEU A 146 -8.88 -12.11 10.97
C LEU A 146 -10.21 -11.62 10.41
N PRO A 147 -10.26 -11.06 9.19
CA PRO A 147 -11.51 -10.63 8.58
C PRO A 147 -12.52 -11.78 8.52
N GLN A 148 -13.76 -11.50 8.93
CA GLN A 148 -14.89 -12.43 8.89
C GLN A 148 -15.89 -12.01 7.82
N ARG A 149 -16.27 -10.73 7.81
CA ARG A 149 -17.12 -10.13 6.78
C ARG A 149 -16.37 -9.01 6.08
N VAL A 150 -16.42 -9.04 4.75
CA VAL A 150 -15.80 -8.04 3.88
C VAL A 150 -16.87 -7.45 2.97
N SER A 151 -16.86 -6.13 2.83
CA SER A 151 -17.59 -5.41 1.77
C SER A 151 -16.61 -4.73 0.82
N VAL A 152 -17.12 -4.10 -0.24
CA VAL A 152 -16.32 -3.25 -1.13
C VAL A 152 -16.71 -1.80 -0.94
N ARG A 153 -15.70 -0.94 -0.86
CA ARG A 153 -15.84 0.53 -0.74
C ARG A 153 -14.94 1.22 -1.78
N ASP A 154 -15.15 2.51 -1.96
CA ASP A 154 -14.24 3.34 -2.75
C ASP A 154 -12.86 3.37 -2.10
N GLY A 155 -11.81 3.24 -2.92
CA GLY A 155 -10.45 3.59 -2.52
C GLY A 155 -10.14 5.05 -2.85
N LEU A 156 -8.86 5.39 -2.87
CA LEU A 156 -8.38 6.73 -3.24
C LEU A 156 -8.12 6.88 -4.74
N GLY A 157 -8.20 5.79 -5.50
CA GLY A 157 -8.27 5.81 -6.97
C GLY A 157 -6.99 6.18 -7.70
N VAL A 158 -5.82 5.95 -7.09
CA VAL A 158 -4.54 6.12 -7.81
C VAL A 158 -4.34 4.98 -8.81
N LEU A 159 -4.74 3.78 -8.43
CA LEU A 159 -4.66 2.58 -9.26
C LEU A 159 -6.02 2.29 -9.92
N ASP A 160 -6.27 2.99 -11.03
CA ASP A 160 -7.52 2.91 -11.80
C ASP A 160 -7.81 1.49 -12.32
N GLY A 161 -9.05 1.04 -12.24
CA GLY A 161 -9.49 -0.28 -12.69
C GLY A 161 -9.03 -1.46 -11.84
N HIS A 162 -8.40 -1.22 -10.68
CA HIS A 162 -7.84 -2.27 -9.83
C HIS A 162 -8.18 -2.10 -8.34
N PHE A 163 -8.08 -3.22 -7.62
CA PHE A 163 -8.00 -3.28 -6.17
C PHE A 163 -6.90 -4.25 -5.75
N VAL A 164 -6.33 -4.04 -4.56
CA VAL A 164 -5.22 -4.84 -4.03
C VAL A 164 -5.73 -5.77 -2.93
N VAL A 165 -5.24 -7.02 -2.94
CA VAL A 165 -5.47 -8.03 -1.91
C VAL A 165 -4.11 -8.41 -1.32
N PRO A 166 -3.67 -7.72 -0.25
CA PRO A 166 -2.43 -8.06 0.44
C PRO A 166 -2.59 -9.36 1.25
N HIS A 167 -1.48 -9.88 1.76
CA HIS A 167 -1.43 -11.16 2.50
C HIS A 167 -2.12 -12.30 1.73
N PHE A 168 -1.93 -12.33 0.41
CA PHE A 168 -2.74 -13.19 -0.48
C PHE A 168 -2.53 -14.69 -0.23
N ASP A 169 -1.34 -15.08 0.22
CA ASP A 169 -1.00 -16.44 0.63
C ASP A 169 -1.76 -16.90 1.88
N LEU A 170 -2.16 -15.97 2.76
CA LEU A 170 -3.00 -16.29 3.92
C LEU A 170 -4.42 -16.71 3.52
N LEU A 171 -4.88 -16.40 2.30
CA LEU A 171 -6.21 -16.81 1.81
C LEU A 171 -6.41 -18.33 1.88
N ALA A 172 -5.35 -19.11 1.65
CA ALA A 172 -5.39 -20.57 1.71
C ALA A 172 -5.62 -21.13 3.12
N GLN A 173 -5.44 -20.31 4.17
CA GLN A 173 -5.67 -20.69 5.56
C GLN A 173 -7.11 -20.47 6.01
N PHE A 174 -7.91 -19.70 5.24
CA PHE A 174 -9.30 -19.45 5.56
C PHE A 174 -10.22 -20.59 5.10
N PRO A 175 -11.35 -20.81 5.79
CA PRO A 175 -12.39 -21.71 5.31
C PRO A 175 -12.90 -21.30 3.93
N ALA A 176 -13.19 -22.30 3.08
CA ALA A 176 -13.59 -22.06 1.69
C ALA A 176 -14.84 -21.16 1.58
N GLU A 177 -15.82 -21.36 2.46
CA GLU A 177 -17.04 -20.54 2.51
C GLU A 177 -16.76 -19.06 2.78
N ARG A 178 -15.71 -18.76 3.55
CA ARG A 178 -15.30 -17.38 3.83
C ARG A 178 -14.69 -16.73 2.60
N ILE A 179 -13.80 -17.45 1.91
CA ILE A 179 -13.23 -17.00 0.65
C ILE A 179 -14.32 -16.82 -0.41
N GLN A 180 -15.28 -17.74 -0.51
CA GLN A 180 -16.42 -17.61 -1.43
C GLN A 180 -17.28 -16.37 -1.14
N ALA A 181 -17.50 -16.03 0.14
CA ALA A 181 -18.21 -14.81 0.51
C ALA A 181 -17.46 -13.55 0.06
N TRP A 182 -16.13 -13.54 0.10
CA TRP A 182 -15.33 -12.40 -0.38
C TRP A 182 -15.31 -12.31 -1.90
N ILE A 183 -15.25 -13.45 -2.59
CA ILE A 183 -15.38 -13.51 -4.05
C ILE A 183 -16.75 -12.99 -4.50
N ALA A 184 -17.81 -13.29 -3.75
CA ALA A 184 -19.17 -12.85 -4.08
C ALA A 184 -19.35 -11.32 -4.07
N VAL A 185 -18.48 -10.58 -3.36
CA VAL A 185 -18.49 -9.11 -3.33
C VAL A 185 -17.44 -8.49 -4.25
N TRP A 186 -16.82 -9.26 -5.15
CA TRP A 186 -15.84 -8.77 -6.11
C TRP A 186 -16.35 -7.52 -6.86
N PRO A 187 -15.59 -6.41 -6.92
CA PRO A 187 -16.01 -5.21 -7.62
C PRO A 187 -16.13 -5.46 -9.13
N GLU A 188 -17.35 -5.37 -9.65
CA GLU A 188 -17.64 -5.63 -11.07
C GLU A 188 -16.78 -4.76 -12.00
N GLY A 189 -16.19 -5.37 -13.02
CA GLY A 189 -15.35 -4.68 -14.01
C GLY A 189 -13.91 -4.40 -13.57
N LEU A 190 -13.57 -4.60 -12.28
CA LEU A 190 -12.23 -4.36 -11.77
C LEU A 190 -11.37 -5.62 -11.75
N ARG A 191 -10.05 -5.41 -11.80
CA ARG A 191 -9.02 -6.45 -11.68
C ARG A 191 -8.43 -6.48 -10.28
N GLY A 192 -8.18 -7.68 -9.76
CA GLY A 192 -7.52 -7.87 -8.46
C GLY A 192 -6.02 -8.06 -8.62
N ILE A 193 -5.25 -7.55 -7.66
CA ILE A 193 -3.82 -7.82 -7.51
C ILE A 193 -3.61 -8.46 -6.14
N GLY A 194 -3.42 -9.77 -6.11
CA GLY A 194 -2.99 -10.51 -4.93
C GLY A 194 -1.49 -10.32 -4.72
N ILE A 195 -1.06 -10.01 -3.51
CA ILE A 195 0.36 -9.89 -3.14
C ILE A 195 0.58 -10.69 -1.86
N ASP A 196 1.45 -11.71 -1.92
CA ASP A 196 1.81 -12.52 -0.76
C ASP A 196 2.53 -11.68 0.30
N GLU A 197 2.64 -12.20 1.52
CA GLU A 197 3.50 -11.61 2.56
C GLU A 197 4.97 -11.50 2.11
N ASP A 198 5.71 -10.54 2.69
CA ASP A 198 7.12 -10.26 2.36
C ASP A 198 7.38 -10.10 0.85
N THR A 199 6.40 -9.57 0.12
CA THR A 199 6.43 -9.44 -1.34
C THR A 199 5.92 -8.06 -1.75
N ALA A 200 6.54 -7.50 -2.79
CA ALA A 200 6.15 -6.21 -3.34
C ALA A 200 6.00 -6.28 -4.86
N VAL A 201 5.15 -5.43 -5.41
CA VAL A 201 5.06 -5.14 -6.84
C VAL A 201 5.44 -3.68 -7.06
N VAL A 202 6.45 -3.47 -7.89
CA VAL A 202 7.01 -2.16 -8.19
C VAL A 202 6.71 -1.80 -9.63
N GLU A 203 6.14 -0.62 -9.84
CA GLU A 203 5.96 -0.03 -11.16
C GLU A 203 7.27 0.61 -11.62
N GLY A 204 7.72 0.20 -12.81
CA GLY A 204 8.86 0.77 -13.54
C GLY A 204 8.47 1.22 -14.95
N ALA A 205 9.44 1.77 -15.67
CA ALA A 205 9.23 2.33 -17.02
C ALA A 205 8.74 1.30 -18.06
N ASP A 206 9.01 0.03 -17.80
CA ASP A 206 8.72 -1.08 -18.70
C ASP A 206 7.57 -1.96 -18.17
N GLY A 207 6.89 -1.57 -17.11
CA GLY A 207 5.79 -2.31 -16.49
C GLY A 207 6.08 -2.63 -15.04
N TRP A 208 5.50 -3.70 -14.52
CA TRP A 208 5.57 -4.04 -13.11
C TRP A 208 6.54 -5.19 -12.87
N ARG A 209 7.22 -5.17 -11.73
CA ARG A 209 8.14 -6.24 -11.32
C ARG A 209 7.84 -6.69 -9.90
N VAL A 210 7.97 -8.00 -9.67
CA VAL A 210 7.77 -8.61 -8.35
C VAL A 210 9.10 -8.70 -7.61
N TYR A 211 9.10 -8.27 -6.35
CA TYR A 211 10.23 -8.33 -5.43
C TYR A 211 9.83 -9.08 -4.15
N GLY A 212 10.81 -9.53 -3.38
CA GLY A 212 10.59 -10.21 -2.11
C GLY A 212 10.56 -11.74 -2.25
N ARG A 213 9.84 -12.41 -1.34
CA ARG A 213 9.95 -13.87 -1.12
C ARG A 213 8.86 -14.69 -1.78
N GLY A 214 7.68 -14.12 -2.00
CA GLY A 214 6.49 -14.79 -2.50
C GLY A 214 6.21 -14.50 -3.97
N ARG A 215 4.93 -14.33 -4.29
CA ARG A 215 4.46 -13.98 -5.64
C ARG A 215 3.44 -12.86 -5.62
N ALA A 216 3.24 -12.28 -6.80
CA ALA A 216 2.06 -11.49 -7.10
C ALA A 216 1.12 -12.31 -8.00
N VAL A 217 -0.18 -12.01 -7.93
CA VAL A 217 -1.21 -12.66 -8.73
C VAL A 217 -2.12 -11.60 -9.33
N THR A 218 -2.18 -11.51 -10.66
CA THR A 218 -3.15 -10.64 -11.33
C THR A 218 -4.40 -11.41 -11.71
N MET A 219 -5.56 -10.81 -11.52
CA MET A 219 -6.84 -11.51 -11.55
C MET A 219 -7.91 -10.68 -12.27
N THR A 220 -8.62 -11.29 -13.23
CA THR A 220 -9.86 -10.71 -13.81
C THR A 220 -11.13 -11.23 -13.15
N SER A 221 -11.00 -12.35 -12.44
CA SER A 221 -11.92 -12.95 -11.48
C SER A 221 -11.09 -13.88 -10.61
N PHE A 222 -11.64 -14.38 -9.50
CA PHE A 222 -10.89 -15.29 -8.63
C PHE A 222 -10.45 -16.58 -9.34
N ASP A 223 -11.24 -17.10 -10.30
CA ASP A 223 -10.88 -18.29 -11.08
C ASP A 223 -9.90 -18.02 -12.23
N ARG A 224 -9.72 -16.75 -12.64
CA ARG A 224 -8.86 -16.36 -13.75
C ARG A 224 -7.66 -15.57 -13.25
N GLN A 225 -6.63 -16.33 -12.89
CA GLN A 225 -5.41 -15.84 -12.26
C GLN A 225 -4.19 -15.98 -13.19
N GLN A 226 -3.27 -15.03 -13.10
CA GLN A 226 -1.92 -15.14 -13.63
C GLN A 226 -0.94 -14.93 -12.48
N VAL A 227 -0.06 -15.91 -12.26
CA VAL A 227 0.91 -15.90 -11.16
C VAL A 227 2.26 -15.35 -11.64
N HIS A 228 2.83 -14.46 -10.86
CA HIS A 228 4.09 -13.77 -11.11
C HIS A 228 5.04 -13.99 -9.93
N PRO A 229 5.96 -14.96 -10.00
CA PRO A 229 6.97 -15.17 -8.96
C PRO A 229 7.90 -13.95 -8.78
N ALA A 230 8.53 -13.83 -7.61
CA ALA A 230 9.59 -12.85 -7.39
C ALA A 230 10.66 -12.88 -8.52
N GLY A 231 11.12 -11.69 -8.92
CA GLY A 231 12.04 -11.48 -10.03
C GLY A 231 11.39 -11.42 -11.41
N THR A 232 10.09 -11.74 -11.53
CA THR A 232 9.39 -11.65 -12.82
C THR A 232 8.85 -10.24 -13.10
N ARG A 233 8.71 -9.93 -14.39
CA ARG A 233 8.10 -8.70 -14.90
C ARG A 233 6.79 -9.01 -15.61
N PHE A 234 5.81 -8.12 -15.50
CA PHE A 234 4.51 -8.22 -16.15
C PHE A 234 3.90 -6.84 -16.47
N ASP A 235 2.98 -6.79 -17.43
CA ASP A 235 2.33 -5.56 -17.94
C ASP A 235 0.80 -5.57 -17.81
N SER A 236 0.24 -6.59 -17.13
CA SER A 236 -1.21 -6.77 -17.02
C SER A 236 -1.95 -5.72 -16.17
N ILE A 237 -1.21 -4.82 -15.53
CA ILE A 237 -1.73 -3.65 -14.81
C ILE A 237 -1.47 -2.42 -15.71
N PRO A 238 -2.47 -1.93 -16.47
CA PRO A 238 -2.30 -0.74 -17.28
C PRO A 238 -1.91 0.47 -16.42
N ILE A 239 -0.84 1.15 -16.83
CA ILE A 239 -0.41 2.42 -16.26
C ILE A 239 -1.22 3.51 -16.97
N ARG A 240 -2.09 4.22 -16.25
CA ARG A 240 -2.75 5.43 -16.77
C ARG A 240 -2.03 6.65 -16.22
N ILE A 241 -1.23 7.30 -17.06
CA ILE A 241 -0.55 8.58 -16.77
C ILE A 241 -1.54 9.73 -16.98
#